data_AF-A0A838L0M6-F1
#
_entry.id   AF-A0A838L0M6-F1
#
_cell.length_a   1.000
_cell.length_b   1.000
_cell.length_c   1.000
_cell.angle_alpha   90.00
_cell.angle_beta   90.00
_cell.angle_gamma   90.00
#
_symmetry.space_group_name_H-M   'P 1'
#
loop_
_entity.id
_entity.type
_entity.pdbx_description
1 polymer ?
#
loop_
_entity_poly.entity_id
_entity_poly.type
_entity_poly.pdbx_seq_one_letter_code
_entity_poly.pdbx_strand_id
1 'polypeptide(L)'
;MMVLDTSGLLAAIDSTQSRHAGARQAVEQSDGPYLISPFVLAELDYLLATRVGRAEQLALLGEVERGVYRLETFSASDVARARTVLERYQDLDLGLADASNVILANRYSTHDILTLDERHFRTVLGPGEQPFRILPADLEIHP
;
A
#
# COMPACT_ATOMS: atom_id res chain seq x y z
N MET A 1 2.57 11.96 3.13
CA MET A 1 2.12 11.18 1.96
C MET A 1 2.56 9.75 2.13
N MET A 2 1.65 8.80 1.95
CA MET A 2 1.91 7.39 2.23
C MET A 2 1.33 6.51 1.12
N VAL A 3 2.09 5.53 0.67
CA VAL A 3 1.59 4.48 -0.23
C VAL A 3 0.86 3.44 0.62
N LEU A 4 -0.35 3.07 0.23
CA LEU A 4 -1.11 2.04 0.92
C LEU A 4 -1.06 0.75 0.11
N ASP A 5 -0.68 -0.33 0.79
CA ASP A 5 -0.76 -1.68 0.26
C ASP A 5 -2.09 -2.35 0.66
N THR A 6 -2.47 -3.40 -0.07
CA THR A 6 -3.68 -4.18 0.16
C THR A 6 -3.75 -4.69 1.60
N SER A 7 -2.66 -5.30 2.10
CA SER A 7 -2.62 -5.91 3.44
C SER A 7 -2.76 -4.85 4.55
N GLY A 8 -2.08 -3.72 4.40
CA GLY A 8 -2.10 -2.61 5.36
C GLY A 8 -3.46 -1.91 5.41
N LEU A 9 -4.07 -1.66 4.25
CA LEU A 9 -5.38 -1.02 4.18
C LEU A 9 -6.51 -1.96 4.64
N LEU A 10 -6.44 -3.25 4.32
CA LEU A 10 -7.37 -4.24 4.86
C LEU A 10 -7.31 -4.27 6.39
N ALA A 11 -6.10 -4.25 6.98
CA ALA A 11 -5.93 -4.19 8.42
C ALA A 11 -6.53 -2.92 9.03
N ALA A 12 -6.39 -1.76 8.39
CA ALA A 12 -6.98 -0.52 8.88
C ALA A 12 -8.52 -0.49 8.83
N ILE A 13 -9.13 -1.25 7.92
CA ILE A 13 -10.60 -1.32 7.74
C ILE A 13 -11.22 -2.41 8.62
N ASP A 14 -10.67 -3.62 8.59
CA ASP A 14 -11.24 -4.78 9.28
C ASP A 14 -10.81 -4.82 10.75
N SER A 15 -11.74 -4.47 11.64
CA SER A 15 -11.53 -4.45 13.10
C SER A 15 -11.18 -5.80 13.72
N THR A 16 -11.39 -6.91 12.99
CA THR A 16 -11.04 -8.25 13.46
C THR A 16 -9.55 -8.59 13.26
N GLN A 17 -8.83 -7.79 12.45
CA GLN A 17 -7.42 -7.98 12.18
C GLN A 17 -6.57 -7.70 13.43
N SER A 18 -5.61 -8.59 13.74
CA SER A 18 -4.73 -8.43 14.90
C SER A 18 -3.86 -7.16 14.84
N ARG A 19 -3.60 -6.65 13.63
CA ARG A 19 -2.84 -5.42 13.38
C ARG A 19 -3.72 -4.17 13.19
N HIS A 20 -5.04 -4.28 13.40
CA HIS A 20 -5.98 -3.19 13.15
C HIS A 20 -5.62 -1.89 13.87
N ALA A 21 -5.39 -1.95 15.19
CA ALA A 21 -5.09 -0.77 15.99
C ALA A 21 -3.85 -0.02 15.49
N GLY A 22 -2.76 -0.74 15.18
CA GLY A 22 -1.55 -0.13 14.63
C GLY A 22 -1.77 0.44 13.23
N ALA A 23 -2.44 -0.30 12.34
CA ALA A 23 -2.72 0.18 10.99
C ALA A 23 -3.59 1.45 11.00
N ARG A 24 -4.61 1.50 11.86
CA ARG A 24 -5.42 2.71 12.08
C ARG A 24 -4.60 3.88 12.61
N GLN A 25 -3.76 3.63 13.62
CA GLN A 25 -2.88 4.66 14.18
C GLN A 25 -1.94 5.25 13.13
N ALA A 26 -1.38 4.42 12.24
CA ALA A 26 -0.53 4.89 11.14
C ALA A 26 -1.25 5.80 10.15
N VAL A 27 -2.51 5.49 9.84
CA VAL A 27 -3.36 6.38 9.04
C VAL A 27 -3.65 7.67 9.82
N GLU A 28 -4.05 7.58 11.09
CA GLU A 28 -4.41 8.74 11.91
C GLU A 28 -3.23 9.70 12.19
N GLN A 29 -2.00 9.21 12.21
CA GLN A 29 -0.78 10.03 12.38
C GLN A 29 -0.25 10.63 11.08
N SER A 30 -0.81 10.26 9.92
CA SER A 30 -0.37 10.75 8.62
C SER A 30 -1.30 11.85 8.12
N ASP A 31 -0.75 12.95 7.62
CA ASP A 31 -1.55 14.02 6.99
C ASP A 31 -1.97 13.67 5.53
N GLY A 32 -1.62 12.47 5.05
CA GLY A 32 -1.83 12.08 3.66
C GLY A 32 -0.97 12.87 2.66
N PRO A 33 -1.35 12.91 1.37
CA PRO A 33 -2.40 12.08 0.78
C PRO A 33 -2.05 10.59 0.85
N TYR A 34 -3.08 9.76 0.79
CA TYR A 34 -2.97 8.29 0.75
C TYR A 34 -3.02 7.79 -0.68
N LEU A 35 -1.94 7.18 -1.14
CA LEU A 35 -1.81 6.75 -2.53
C LEU A 35 -2.16 5.28 -2.66
N ILE A 36 -3.03 4.94 -3.61
CA ILE A 36 -3.31 3.55 -3.98
C ILE A 36 -3.12 3.36 -5.48
N SER A 37 -2.59 2.20 -5.86
CA SER A 37 -2.56 1.77 -7.26
C SER A 37 -3.90 1.13 -7.65
N PRO A 38 -4.23 1.06 -8.95
CA PRO A 38 -5.43 0.35 -9.40
C PRO A 38 -5.38 -1.16 -9.09
N PHE A 39 -4.19 -1.73 -8.91
CA PHE A 39 -4.02 -3.15 -8.56
C PHE A 39 -4.35 -3.39 -7.09
N VAL A 40 -3.88 -2.52 -6.19
CA VAL A 40 -4.25 -2.55 -4.77
C VAL A 40 -5.76 -2.35 -4.60
N LEU A 41 -6.37 -1.41 -5.33
CA LEU A 41 -7.81 -1.21 -5.28
C LEU A 41 -8.58 -2.47 -5.73
N ALA A 42 -8.14 -3.12 -6.82
CA ALA A 42 -8.77 -4.33 -7.32
C ALA A 42 -8.65 -5.50 -6.34
N GLU A 43 -7.49 -5.71 -5.75
CA GLU A 43 -7.28 -6.76 -4.74
C GLU A 43 -8.11 -6.50 -3.49
N LEU A 44 -8.14 -5.26 -3.00
CA LEU A 44 -8.89 -4.91 -1.81
C LEU A 44 -10.40 -5.02 -2.02
N ASP A 45 -10.93 -4.60 -3.18
CA ASP A 45 -12.33 -4.80 -3.55
C ASP A 45 -12.73 -6.29 -3.47
N TYR A 46 -11.90 -7.17 -4.05
CA TYR A 46 -12.11 -8.61 -4.00
C TYR A 46 -12.06 -9.16 -2.57
N LEU A 47 -11.08 -8.75 -1.77
CA LEU A 47 -10.92 -9.23 -0.38
C LEU A 47 -12.07 -8.77 0.52
N LEU A 48 -12.49 -7.51 0.42
CA LEU A 48 -13.62 -7.00 1.19
C LEU A 48 -14.91 -7.73 0.81
N ALA A 49 -15.17 -7.92 -0.48
CA ALA A 49 -16.35 -8.64 -0.97
C ALA A 49 -16.41 -10.09 -0.48
N THR A 50 -15.26 -10.76 -0.36
CA THR A 50 -15.18 -12.19 -0.05
C THR A 50 -14.96 -12.50 1.43
N ARG A 51 -14.40 -11.58 2.21
CA ARG A 51 -13.96 -11.85 3.59
C ARG A 51 -14.56 -10.95 4.66
N VAL A 52 -15.00 -9.75 4.30
CA VAL A 52 -15.48 -8.75 5.28
C VAL A 52 -16.96 -8.49 5.11
N GLY A 53 -17.37 -7.94 3.97
CA GLY A 53 -18.76 -7.60 3.72
C GLY A 53 -18.94 -6.61 2.56
N ARG A 54 -20.15 -6.62 2.00
CA ARG A 54 -20.53 -5.72 0.90
C ARG A 54 -20.58 -4.26 1.32
N ALA A 55 -20.89 -3.98 2.59
CA ALA A 55 -20.98 -2.62 3.10
C ALA A 55 -19.60 -1.95 3.12
N GLU A 56 -18.58 -2.67 3.58
CA GLU A 56 -17.19 -2.23 3.67
C GLU A 56 -16.58 -2.05 2.28
N GLN A 57 -16.88 -2.96 1.35
CA GLN A 57 -16.51 -2.82 -0.05
C GLN A 57 -17.06 -1.51 -0.65
N LEU A 58 -18.36 -1.25 -0.48
CA LEU A 58 -18.97 -0.02 -0.99
C LEU A 58 -18.43 1.24 -0.30
N ALA A 59 -18.16 1.15 1.01
CA ALA A 59 -17.55 2.25 1.76
C ALA A 59 -16.17 2.61 1.21
N LEU A 60 -15.31 1.62 0.93
CA LEU A 60 -14.00 1.82 0.30
C LEU A 60 -14.12 2.60 -1.02
N LEU A 61 -15.01 2.16 -1.91
CA LEU A 61 -15.21 2.84 -3.20
C LEU A 61 -15.68 4.28 -3.02
N GLY A 62 -16.55 4.54 -2.03
CA GLY A 62 -16.96 5.89 -1.66
C GLY A 62 -15.81 6.76 -1.13
N GLU A 63 -14.85 6.19 -0.38
CA GLU A 63 -13.65 6.92 0.05
C GLU A 63 -12.73 7.27 -1.13
N VAL A 64 -12.62 6.38 -2.11
CA VAL A 64 -11.86 6.63 -3.35
C VAL A 64 -12.52 7.74 -4.17
N GLU A 65 -13.85 7.71 -4.32
CA GLU A 65 -14.62 8.75 -5.02
C GLU A 65 -14.45 10.13 -4.38
N ARG A 66 -14.43 10.19 -3.04
CA ARG A 66 -14.19 11.43 -2.28
C ARG A 66 -12.73 11.90 -2.30
N GLY A 67 -11.81 11.08 -2.83
CA GLY A 67 -10.38 11.38 -2.87
C GLY A 67 -9.65 11.20 -1.54
N VAL A 68 -10.25 10.53 -0.56
CA VAL A 68 -9.56 10.15 0.69
C VAL A 68 -8.43 9.19 0.39
N TYR A 69 -8.72 8.12 -0.37
CA TYR A 69 -7.70 7.30 -1.01
C TYR A 69 -7.53 7.74 -2.45
N ARG A 70 -6.38 8.35 -2.76
CA ARG A 70 -6.08 8.88 -4.07
C ARG A 70 -5.67 7.74 -5.00
N LEU A 71 -6.58 7.39 -5.91
CA LEU A 71 -6.32 6.41 -6.96
C LEU A 71 -5.39 7.00 -8.02
N GLU A 72 -4.20 6.41 -8.11
CA GLU A 72 -3.17 6.84 -9.06
C GLU A 72 -3.32 6.18 -10.42
N THR A 73 -2.94 6.91 -11.48
CA THR A 73 -2.90 6.34 -12.82
C THR A 73 -1.67 5.43 -12.99
N PHE A 74 -1.84 4.36 -13.75
CA PHE A 74 -0.77 3.41 -14.06
C PHE A 74 -0.67 3.18 -15.56
N SER A 75 0.37 3.72 -16.17
CA SER A 75 0.59 3.68 -17.62
C SER A 75 1.33 2.41 -18.05
N ALA A 76 1.40 2.16 -19.36
CA ALA A 76 2.24 1.10 -19.91
C ALA A 76 3.74 1.30 -19.57
N SER A 77 4.19 2.55 -19.46
CA SER A 77 5.57 2.85 -19.01
C SER A 77 5.78 2.44 -17.55
N ASP A 78 4.79 2.64 -16.69
CA ASP A 78 4.84 2.19 -15.30
C ASP A 78 4.85 0.67 -15.20
N VAL A 79 4.12 -0.04 -16.06
CA VAL A 79 4.19 -1.51 -16.17
C VAL A 79 5.59 -1.97 -16.57
N ALA A 80 6.24 -1.30 -17.52
CA ALA A 80 7.61 -1.63 -17.90
C ALA A 80 8.61 -1.41 -16.75
N ARG A 81 8.41 -0.36 -15.94
CA ARG A 81 9.20 -0.12 -14.72
C ARG A 81 8.91 -1.16 -13.64
N ALA A 82 7.64 -1.52 -13.44
CA ALA A 82 7.24 -2.57 -12.51
C ALA A 82 7.88 -3.91 -12.88
N ARG A 83 7.89 -4.30 -14.16
CA ARG A 83 8.63 -5.48 -14.65
C ARG A 83 10.10 -5.44 -14.23
N THR A 84 10.75 -4.28 -14.34
CA THR A 84 12.16 -4.12 -13.93
C THR A 84 12.34 -4.34 -12.43
N VAL A 85 11.38 -3.90 -11.60
CA VAL A 85 11.38 -4.18 -10.16
C VAL A 85 11.22 -5.68 -9.91
N LEU A 86 10.27 -6.33 -10.58
CA LEU A 86 10.04 -7.78 -10.44
C LEU A 86 11.27 -8.61 -10.86
N GLU A 87 11.95 -8.22 -11.94
CA GLU A 87 13.19 -8.85 -12.39
C GLU A 87 14.33 -8.65 -11.37
N ARG A 88 14.45 -7.45 -10.77
CA ARG A 88 15.48 -7.15 -9.76
C ARG A 88 15.29 -7.96 -8.48
N TYR A 89 14.05 -8.20 -8.08
CA TYR A 89 13.69 -8.88 -6.83
C TYR A 89 12.99 -10.22 -7.06
N GLN A 90 13.41 -10.97 -8.09
CA GLN A 90 12.77 -12.23 -8.50
C GLN A 90 12.69 -13.29 -7.39
N ASP A 91 13.61 -13.27 -6.42
CA ASP A 91 13.65 -14.22 -5.30
C ASP A 91 12.61 -13.93 -4.20
N LEU A 92 11.94 -12.77 -4.25
CA LEU A 92 10.91 -12.36 -3.29
C LEU A 92 9.48 -12.73 -3.74
N ASP A 93 9.29 -13.27 -4.95
CA ASP A 93 7.98 -13.62 -5.51
C ASP A 93 6.94 -12.49 -5.43
N LEU A 94 7.38 -11.26 -5.72
CA LEU A 94 6.53 -10.07 -5.66
C LEU A 94 5.44 -10.07 -6.73
N GLY A 95 4.26 -9.56 -6.36
CA GLY A 95 3.17 -9.30 -7.29
C GLY A 95 3.26 -7.96 -8.02
N LEU A 96 2.39 -7.77 -9.02
CA LEU A 96 2.25 -6.46 -9.68
C LEU A 96 1.75 -5.37 -8.72
N ALA A 97 0.93 -5.72 -7.72
CA ALA A 97 0.52 -4.79 -6.67
C ALA A 97 1.73 -4.28 -5.88
N ASP A 98 2.60 -5.16 -5.39
CA ASP A 98 3.85 -4.79 -4.70
C ASP A 98 4.73 -3.90 -5.56
N ALA A 99 4.99 -4.31 -6.81
CA ALA A 99 5.80 -3.53 -7.73
C ALA A 99 5.18 -2.16 -8.01
N SER A 100 3.86 -2.07 -8.12
CA SER A 100 3.16 -0.81 -8.32
C SER A 100 3.33 0.16 -7.14
N ASN A 101 3.37 -0.36 -5.90
CA ASN A 101 3.63 0.44 -4.70
C ASN A 101 5.03 1.06 -4.77
N VAL A 102 6.04 0.30 -5.22
CA VAL A 102 7.41 0.80 -5.44
C VAL A 102 7.44 1.90 -6.50
N ILE A 103 6.67 1.74 -7.59
CA ILE A 103 6.59 2.76 -8.65
C ILE A 103 5.93 4.04 -8.14
N LEU A 104 4.83 3.94 -7.37
CA LEU A 104 4.16 5.09 -6.78
C LEU A 104 5.06 5.80 -5.77
N ALA A 105 5.73 5.05 -4.89
CA ALA A 105 6.67 5.61 -3.93
C ALA A 105 7.77 6.42 -4.64
N ASN A 106 8.39 5.83 -5.68
CA ASN A 106 9.42 6.52 -6.49
C ASN A 106 8.86 7.75 -7.20
N ARG A 107 7.66 7.68 -7.77
CA ARG A 107 7.02 8.81 -8.45
C ARG A 107 6.80 9.99 -7.52
N TYR A 108 6.43 9.71 -6.29
CA TYR A 108 6.05 10.73 -5.32
C TYR A 108 7.11 11.03 -4.26
N SER A 109 8.29 10.43 -4.37
CA SER A 109 9.40 10.60 -3.42
C SER A 109 8.98 10.39 -1.96
N THR A 110 8.17 9.37 -1.69
CA THR A 110 7.79 8.98 -0.33
C THR A 110 8.40 7.63 0.05
N HIS A 111 8.83 7.53 1.32
CA HIS A 111 9.35 6.30 1.92
C HIS A 111 8.34 5.62 2.84
N ASP A 112 7.20 6.27 3.13
CA ASP A 112 6.18 5.71 4.00
C ASP A 112 5.27 4.77 3.22
N ILE A 113 5.23 3.50 3.64
CA ILE A 113 4.31 2.49 3.11
C ILE A 113 3.53 1.84 4.25
N LEU A 114 2.20 1.75 4.10
CA LEU A 114 1.35 0.97 4.99
C LEU A 114 1.17 -0.43 4.43
N THR A 115 1.87 -1.42 4.99
CA THR A 115 1.82 -2.83 4.57
C THR A 115 2.11 -3.76 5.74
N LEU A 116 1.55 -4.96 5.72
CA LEU A 116 1.92 -6.05 6.63
C LEU A 116 2.97 -6.99 6.01
N ASP A 117 3.28 -6.84 4.72
CA ASP A 117 4.28 -7.63 4.00
C ASP A 117 5.69 -7.11 4.24
N GLU A 118 6.06 -7.04 5.52
CA GLU A 118 7.32 -6.45 5.99
C GLU A 118 8.53 -7.10 5.28
N ARG A 119 8.56 -8.43 5.15
CA ARG A 119 9.69 -9.13 4.51
C ARG A 119 9.99 -8.60 3.11
N HIS A 120 8.96 -8.32 2.31
CA HIS A 120 9.11 -7.83 0.94
C HIS A 120 9.68 -6.41 0.97
N PHE A 121 8.99 -5.49 1.67
CA PHE A 121 9.33 -4.08 1.65
C PHE A 121 10.54 -3.69 2.51
N ARG A 122 11.02 -4.57 3.39
CA ARG A 122 12.33 -4.41 4.05
C ARG A 122 13.50 -4.69 3.11
N THR A 123 13.27 -5.50 2.07
CA THR A 123 14.30 -5.89 1.10
C THR A 123 14.30 -4.96 -0.12
N VAL A 124 13.12 -4.53 -0.56
CA VAL A 124 12.95 -3.63 -1.71
C VAL A 124 13.32 -2.20 -1.35
N LEU A 125 14.12 -1.55 -2.19
CA LEU A 125 14.50 -0.15 -2.02
C LEU A 125 13.51 0.81 -2.71
N GLY A 126 13.21 1.90 -2.01
CA GLY A 126 12.33 2.98 -2.44
C GLY A 126 13.07 4.14 -3.14
N PRO A 127 12.55 5.38 -3.03
CA PRO A 127 13.13 6.56 -3.67
C PRO A 127 14.61 6.76 -3.27
N GLY A 128 15.45 7.03 -4.27
CA GLY A 128 16.89 7.28 -4.04
C GLY A 128 17.66 6.06 -3.53
N GLU A 129 17.16 4.85 -3.82
CA GLU A 129 17.70 3.58 -3.32
C GLU A 129 17.81 3.51 -1.78
N GLN A 130 16.88 4.19 -1.08
CA GLN A 130 16.78 4.14 0.39
C GLN A 130 15.71 3.15 0.84
N PRO A 131 15.86 2.56 2.05
CA PRO A 131 14.83 1.70 2.63
C PRO A 131 13.49 2.41 2.83
N PHE A 132 12.40 1.64 2.78
CA PHE A 132 11.08 2.13 3.20
C PHE A 132 10.97 2.23 4.72
N ARG A 133 10.16 3.20 5.18
CA ARG A 133 9.55 3.17 6.50
C ARG A 133 8.24 2.38 6.39
N ILE A 134 8.19 1.24 7.06
CA ILE A 134 7.08 0.29 6.98
C ILE A 134 6.16 0.48 8.16
N LEU A 135 4.94 0.93 7.88
CA LEU A 135 3.91 1.16 8.87
C LEU A 135 2.90 -0.01 8.85
N PRO A 136 2.41 -0.46 10.02
CA PRO A 136 2.60 0.14 11.34
C PRO A 136 3.87 -0.28 12.10
N ALA A 137 4.70 -1.16 11.55
CA ALA A 137 5.86 -1.72 12.25
C ALA A 137 6.87 -0.65 12.77
N ASP A 138 7.01 0.46 12.04
CA ASP A 138 7.94 1.56 12.35
C ASP A 138 7.24 2.78 13.00
N LEU A 139 6.07 2.60 13.62
CA LEU A 139 5.38 3.71 14.31
C LEU A 139 6.17 4.23 15.53
N GLU A 140 6.85 3.36 16.26
CA GLU A 140 7.55 3.70 17.51
C GLU A 140 9.05 3.99 17.32
N ILE A 141 9.57 3.88 16.10
CA ILE A 141 10.96 4.25 15.80
C ILE A 141 11.00 5.76 15.58
N HIS A 142 10.99 6.52 16.68
CA HIS A 142 11.47 7.89 16.65
C HIS A 142 12.99 7.86 16.41
N PRO A 143 13.54 8.65 15.47
CA PRO A 143 14.98 8.89 15.41
C PRO A 143 15.49 9.56 16.69
#